data_AF-A0A5A9EY19-F1
#
_entry.id   AF-A0A5A9EY19-F1
#
_cell.length_a   1.000
_cell.length_b   1.000
_cell.length_c   1.000
_cell.angle_alpha   90.00
_cell.angle_beta   90.00
_cell.angle_gamma   90.00
#
_symmetry.space_group_name_H-M   'P 1'
#
loop_
_entity.id
_entity.type
_entity.pdbx_description
1 polymer ?
#
loop_
_entity_poly.entity_id
_entity_poly.type
_entity_poly.pdbx_seq_one_letter_code
_entity_poly.pdbx_strand_id
1 'polypeptide(L)'
;MAALKRRSAEGKGTGEGGVIIDLRPPSLRTRDMLNGWKRHLKREHRGVATALGSMLIDIPIAADAMLGLAEYVTDAVIVGPAEKPEPLLWYCLYRGIMTYEEDALVRVDRFGAYLDVLAGTAAEALQNWRFGDACGRSWHAGDGEPLGRWLVATSGPYELQPAGAGVADTKEAIRNFIKPDCWRDHHGGEPEPVLDGVEHMVVSAR
;
A
#
# COMPACT_ATOMS: atom_id res chain seq x y z
N MET A 1 -18.41 22.48 6.70
CA MET A 1 -17.91 21.25 6.06
C MET A 1 -18.55 21.14 4.68
N ALA A 2 -17.82 21.49 3.62
CA ALA A 2 -18.34 21.52 2.26
C ALA A 2 -18.35 20.09 1.68
N ALA A 3 -19.45 19.69 1.06
CA ALA A 3 -19.59 18.40 0.38
C ALA A 3 -18.64 18.34 -0.83
N LEU A 4 -17.74 17.35 -0.85
CA LEU A 4 -16.90 17.03 -2.01
C LEU A 4 -17.81 16.62 -3.19
N LYS A 5 -17.74 17.34 -4.30
CA LYS A 5 -18.39 16.92 -5.56
C LYS A 5 -17.65 15.71 -6.13
N ARG A 6 -18.35 14.58 -6.17
CA ARG A 6 -17.90 13.27 -6.66
C ARG A 6 -17.73 13.29 -8.19
N ARG A 7 -16.64 12.75 -8.70
CA ARG A 7 -16.52 12.31 -10.11
C ARG A 7 -15.96 10.89 -10.09
N SER A 8 -16.83 9.92 -10.30
CA SER A 8 -16.46 8.52 -10.55
C SER A 8 -15.97 8.42 -11.99
N ALA A 9 -14.78 7.88 -12.20
CA ALA A 9 -14.34 7.48 -13.54
C ALA A 9 -14.55 5.96 -13.66
N GLU A 10 -15.29 5.53 -14.68
CA GLU A 10 -15.37 4.13 -15.05
C GLU A 10 -14.06 3.74 -15.75
N GLY A 11 -13.20 3.02 -15.04
CA GLY A 11 -12.02 2.40 -15.65
C GLY A 11 -12.45 1.25 -16.55
N LYS A 12 -12.25 1.38 -17.87
CA LYS A 12 -12.25 0.23 -18.79
C LYS A 12 -10.97 -0.59 -18.59
N GLY A 13 -10.86 -1.27 -17.46
CA GLY A 13 -10.04 -2.46 -17.34
C GLY A 13 -10.78 -3.62 -18.00
N THR A 14 -10.18 -4.26 -18.99
CA THR A 14 -10.76 -5.40 -19.71
C THR A 14 -11.01 -6.57 -18.77
N GLY A 15 -12.26 -6.78 -18.38
CA GLY A 15 -12.75 -7.90 -17.58
C GLY A 15 -13.98 -7.51 -16.77
N GLU A 16 -15.10 -8.14 -17.08
CA GLU A 16 -16.44 -8.02 -16.47
C GLU A 16 -16.50 -7.44 -15.04
N GLY A 17 -17.25 -6.33 -14.88
CA GLY A 17 -17.50 -5.66 -13.60
C GLY A 17 -16.63 -4.41 -13.42
N GLY A 18 -17.18 -3.24 -13.75
CA GLY A 18 -16.45 -1.97 -13.65
C GLY A 18 -15.91 -1.73 -12.24
N VAL A 19 -14.59 -1.78 -12.10
CA VAL A 19 -13.89 -1.39 -10.88
C VAL A 19 -13.96 0.12 -10.78
N ILE A 20 -14.73 0.62 -9.81
CA ILE A 20 -14.74 2.06 -9.52
C ILE A 20 -13.50 2.38 -8.73
N ILE A 21 -12.69 3.32 -9.20
CA ILE A 21 -11.67 3.96 -8.36
C ILE A 21 -12.19 5.33 -7.94
N ASP A 22 -12.43 5.48 -6.65
CA ASP A 22 -12.87 6.72 -6.03
C ASP A 22 -11.84 7.11 -4.96
N LEU A 23 -11.45 8.40 -4.93
CA LEU A 23 -10.55 8.92 -3.92
C LEU A 23 -11.33 9.74 -2.91
N ARG A 24 -11.30 9.31 -1.65
CA ARG A 24 -11.97 9.97 -0.52
C ARG A 24 -10.96 10.56 0.45
N PRO A 25 -11.34 11.54 1.29
CA PRO A 25 -10.53 11.87 2.45
C PRO A 25 -10.25 10.59 3.25
N PRO A 26 -9.00 10.34 3.67
CA PRO A 26 -8.67 9.15 4.45
C PRO A 26 -9.47 9.19 5.75
N SER A 27 -9.98 8.03 6.18
CA SER A 27 -10.98 8.03 7.25
C SER A 27 -10.37 8.46 8.59
N LEU A 28 -9.13 8.06 8.90
CA LEU A 28 -8.44 8.26 10.19
C LEU A 28 -6.90 8.06 10.07
N ARG A 29 -6.18 8.08 11.20
CA ARG A 29 -4.76 7.69 11.29
C ARG A 29 -4.58 6.21 10.90
N THR A 30 -3.37 5.84 10.44
CA THR A 30 -3.01 4.48 9.98
C THR A 30 -3.51 3.35 10.86
N ARG A 31 -3.30 3.44 12.18
CA ARG A 31 -3.72 2.40 13.14
C ARG A 31 -5.24 2.26 13.22
N ASP A 32 -5.98 3.35 13.09
CA ASP A 32 -7.43 3.33 13.17
C ASP A 32 -8.05 2.72 11.93
N MET A 33 -7.47 2.95 10.74
CA MET A 33 -7.86 2.28 9.50
C MET A 33 -7.75 0.75 9.65
N LEU A 34 -6.61 0.27 10.16
CA LEU A 34 -6.38 -1.15 10.41
C LEU A 34 -7.32 -1.71 11.48
N ASN A 35 -7.62 -0.96 12.54
CA ASN A 35 -8.59 -1.37 13.56
C ASN A 35 -10.03 -1.42 13.03
N GLY A 36 -10.40 -0.50 12.14
CA GLY A 36 -11.65 -0.51 11.39
C GLY A 36 -11.80 -1.79 10.58
N TRP A 37 -10.77 -2.11 9.80
CA TRP A 37 -10.72 -3.33 9.00
C TRP A 37 -10.75 -4.61 9.86
N LYS A 38 -9.96 -4.70 10.93
CA LYS A 38 -10.00 -5.86 11.86
C LYS A 38 -11.40 -6.09 12.44
N ARG A 39 -12.14 -5.02 12.77
CA ARG A 39 -13.53 -5.12 13.23
C ARG A 39 -14.49 -5.55 12.12
N HIS A 40 -14.23 -5.15 10.88
CA HIS A 40 -14.99 -5.62 9.72
C HIS A 40 -14.74 -7.12 9.49
N LEU A 41 -13.48 -7.56 9.44
CA LEU A 41 -13.13 -8.99 9.31
C LEU A 41 -13.78 -9.87 10.37
N LYS A 42 -13.75 -9.47 11.64
CA LYS A 42 -14.37 -10.26 12.73
C LYS A 42 -15.89 -10.44 12.55
N ARG A 43 -16.56 -9.51 11.88
CA ARG A 43 -18.01 -9.55 11.65
C ARG A 43 -18.35 -10.36 10.41
N GLU A 44 -17.67 -10.09 9.30
CA GLU A 44 -18.04 -10.59 7.97
C GLU A 44 -17.19 -11.79 7.52
N HIS A 45 -15.97 -11.94 8.03
CA HIS A 45 -14.96 -12.89 7.54
C HIS A 45 -14.19 -13.56 8.69
N ARG A 46 -14.90 -14.29 9.58
CA ARG A 46 -14.31 -14.89 10.79
C ARG A 46 -13.10 -15.80 10.52
N GLY A 47 -13.12 -16.58 9.44
CA GLY A 47 -11.99 -17.44 9.06
C GLY A 47 -10.71 -16.65 8.80
N VAL A 48 -10.82 -15.56 8.04
CA VAL A 48 -9.69 -14.66 7.73
C VAL A 48 -9.20 -13.92 8.99
N ALA A 49 -10.10 -13.59 9.92
CA ALA A 49 -9.71 -13.01 11.20
C ALA A 49 -8.86 -13.97 12.05
N THR A 50 -9.15 -15.28 12.00
CA THR A 50 -8.34 -16.32 12.66
C THR A 50 -6.98 -16.46 11.99
N ALA A 51 -6.95 -16.55 10.66
CA ALA A 51 -5.72 -16.62 9.85
C ALA A 51 -4.77 -15.44 10.13
N LEU A 52 -5.32 -14.21 10.21
CA LEU A 52 -4.56 -13.03 10.62
C LEU A 52 -3.92 -13.21 12.01
N GLY A 53 -4.64 -13.80 12.96
CA GLY A 53 -4.10 -14.10 14.29
C GLY A 53 -2.90 -15.03 14.22
N SER A 54 -3.02 -16.13 13.49
CA SER A 54 -1.93 -17.10 13.27
C SER A 54 -0.73 -16.45 12.57
N MET A 55 -0.98 -15.67 11.51
CA MET A 55 0.06 -14.96 10.77
C MET A 55 0.87 -14.01 11.64
N LEU A 56 0.23 -13.28 12.54
CA LEU A 56 0.94 -12.34 13.42
C LEU A 56 1.73 -13.04 14.54
N ILE A 57 1.44 -14.30 14.84
CA ILE A 57 2.23 -15.13 15.75
C ILE A 57 3.45 -15.68 14.99
N ASP A 58 3.23 -16.23 13.80
CA ASP A 58 4.28 -16.88 13.00
C ASP A 58 5.24 -15.85 12.37
N ILE A 59 4.72 -14.69 11.97
CA ILE A 59 5.44 -13.61 11.28
C ILE A 59 5.07 -12.25 11.91
N PRO A 60 5.61 -11.90 13.09
CA PRO A 60 5.26 -10.66 13.78
C PRO A 60 5.50 -9.39 12.95
N ILE A 61 6.55 -9.40 12.13
CA ILE A 61 6.93 -8.30 11.23
C ILE A 61 5.88 -7.99 10.15
N ALA A 62 4.90 -8.88 9.93
CA ALA A 62 3.79 -8.61 9.03
C ALA A 62 2.93 -7.43 9.49
N ALA A 63 2.86 -7.16 10.81
CA ALA A 63 2.16 -5.99 11.32
C ALA A 63 2.75 -4.67 10.79
N ASP A 64 4.07 -4.58 10.64
CA ASP A 64 4.76 -3.39 10.14
C ASP A 64 4.50 -3.20 8.64
N ALA A 65 4.51 -4.29 7.87
CA ALA A 65 4.13 -4.24 6.46
C ALA A 65 2.68 -3.77 6.24
N MET A 66 1.76 -4.19 7.11
CA MET A 66 0.37 -3.72 7.08
C MET A 66 0.27 -2.22 7.40
N LEU A 67 1.07 -1.72 8.34
CA LEU A 67 1.14 -0.29 8.66
C LEU A 67 1.73 0.50 7.49
N GLY A 68 2.82 0.02 6.90
CA GLY A 68 3.43 0.62 5.71
C GLY A 68 2.45 0.68 4.55
N LEU A 69 1.71 -0.39 4.28
CA LEU A 69 0.69 -0.40 3.23
C LEU A 69 -0.45 0.58 3.53
N ALA A 70 -0.89 0.65 4.78
CA ALA A 70 -1.92 1.59 5.20
C ALA A 70 -1.46 3.06 5.12
N GLU A 71 -0.17 3.36 5.28
CA GLU A 71 0.38 4.68 4.98
C GLU A 71 0.46 4.93 3.47
N TYR A 72 0.88 3.91 2.70
CA TYR A 72 1.11 4.04 1.27
C TYR A 72 -0.16 4.21 0.46
N VAL A 73 -1.15 3.34 0.68
CA VAL A 73 -2.39 3.31 -0.11
C VAL A 73 -3.52 4.04 0.62
N THR A 74 -3.50 4.06 1.95
CA THR A 74 -4.61 4.54 2.80
C THR A 74 -5.94 3.80 2.53
N ASP A 75 -7.01 4.19 3.20
CA ASP A 75 -8.37 3.75 2.86
C ASP A 75 -9.13 4.75 1.97
N ALA A 76 -8.42 5.78 1.47
CA ALA A 76 -8.96 6.77 0.57
C ALA A 76 -9.35 6.18 -0.79
N VAL A 77 -8.55 5.22 -1.28
CA VAL A 77 -8.79 4.55 -2.56
C VAL A 77 -9.83 3.46 -2.35
N ILE A 78 -10.97 3.62 -2.99
CA ILE A 78 -12.06 2.64 -2.99
C ILE A 78 -12.02 1.88 -4.31
N VAL A 79 -12.16 0.55 -4.26
CA VAL A 79 -12.16 -0.38 -5.41
C VAL A 79 -13.33 -1.36 -5.32
N GLY A 80 -13.59 -2.05 -6.44
CA GLY A 80 -14.61 -3.10 -6.54
C GLY A 80 -15.87 -2.67 -7.28
N PRO A 81 -16.88 -3.55 -7.33
CA PRO A 81 -18.13 -3.28 -8.02
C PRO A 81 -18.91 -2.15 -7.32
N ALA A 82 -19.67 -1.39 -8.10
CA ALA A 82 -20.44 -0.23 -7.61
C ALA A 82 -21.39 -0.54 -6.45
N GLU A 83 -21.91 -1.78 -6.41
CA GLU A 83 -22.87 -2.25 -5.41
C GLU A 83 -22.21 -2.56 -4.06
N LYS A 84 -20.92 -2.90 -4.07
CA LYS A 84 -20.15 -3.23 -2.86
C LYS A 84 -18.71 -2.69 -2.97
N PRO A 85 -18.54 -1.37 -2.97
CA PRO A 85 -17.23 -0.76 -3.04
C PRO A 85 -16.51 -0.88 -1.68
N GLU A 86 -15.24 -1.24 -1.70
CA GLU A 86 -14.42 -1.45 -0.49
C GLU A 86 -13.07 -0.72 -0.61
N PRO A 87 -12.44 -0.32 0.50
CA PRO A 87 -11.11 0.26 0.43
C PRO A 87 -10.08 -0.70 -0.17
N LEU A 88 -9.24 -0.22 -1.10
CA LEU A 88 -8.17 -1.00 -1.73
C LEU A 88 -7.24 -1.61 -0.68
N LEU A 89 -6.92 -0.85 0.38
CA LEU A 89 -6.18 -1.36 1.53
C LEU A 89 -6.78 -2.66 2.07
N TRP A 90 -8.09 -2.74 2.22
CA TRP A 90 -8.76 -3.91 2.79
C TRP A 90 -8.68 -5.10 1.84
N TYR A 91 -8.82 -4.84 0.54
CA TYR A 91 -8.70 -5.87 -0.49
C TYR A 91 -7.27 -6.44 -0.56
N CYS A 92 -6.24 -5.60 -0.55
CA CYS A 92 -4.84 -6.03 -0.50
C CYS A 92 -4.56 -6.89 0.73
N LEU A 93 -4.97 -6.42 1.92
CA LEU A 93 -4.75 -7.15 3.17
C LEU A 93 -5.48 -8.50 3.19
N TYR A 94 -6.71 -8.55 2.68
CA TYR A 94 -7.47 -9.79 2.55
C TYR A 94 -6.74 -10.79 1.65
N ARG A 95 -6.32 -10.36 0.46
CA ARG A 95 -5.58 -11.21 -0.49
C ARG A 95 -4.27 -11.72 0.10
N GLY A 96 -3.52 -10.86 0.80
CA GLY A 96 -2.28 -11.25 1.47
C GLY A 96 -2.48 -12.36 2.51
N ILE A 97 -3.51 -12.25 3.36
CA ILE A 97 -3.81 -13.29 4.36
C ILE A 97 -4.25 -14.60 3.71
N MET A 98 -5.08 -14.53 2.67
CA MET A 98 -5.51 -15.74 1.96
C MET A 98 -4.32 -16.48 1.35
N THR A 99 -3.38 -15.77 0.73
CA THR A 99 -2.14 -16.37 0.22
C THR A 99 -1.29 -16.96 1.34
N TYR A 100 -1.18 -16.29 2.49
CA TYR A 100 -0.46 -16.83 3.65
C TYR A 100 -1.00 -18.19 4.13
N GLU A 101 -2.33 -18.37 4.10
CA GLU A 101 -2.99 -19.63 4.45
C GLU A 101 -2.80 -20.71 3.37
N GLU A 102 -2.95 -20.33 2.09
CA GLU A 102 -2.76 -21.25 0.96
C GLU A 102 -1.31 -21.75 0.85
N ASP A 103 -0.34 -20.87 1.08
CA ASP A 103 1.09 -21.18 1.01
C ASP A 103 1.66 -21.74 2.33
N ALA A 104 0.83 -21.91 3.37
CA ALA A 104 1.25 -22.33 4.71
C ALA A 104 2.04 -23.65 4.76
N LEU A 105 1.94 -24.47 3.71
CA LEU A 105 2.53 -25.80 3.63
C LEU A 105 3.59 -25.97 2.53
N VAL A 106 3.84 -24.94 1.70
CA VAL A 106 4.56 -25.14 0.43
C VAL A 106 5.77 -24.21 0.26
N ARG A 107 5.80 -23.03 0.90
CA ARG A 107 6.85 -22.03 0.67
C ARG A 107 7.80 -21.84 1.86
N VAL A 108 9.10 -21.72 1.54
CA VAL A 108 10.18 -21.41 2.49
C VAL A 108 10.15 -19.92 2.90
N ASP A 109 9.77 -19.02 1.99
CA ASP A 109 9.65 -17.57 2.27
C ASP A 109 8.18 -17.11 2.23
N ARG A 110 7.46 -17.37 3.34
CA ARG A 110 6.06 -16.99 3.49
C ARG A 110 5.87 -15.47 3.56
N PHE A 111 6.82 -14.74 4.15
CA PHE A 111 6.71 -13.30 4.28
C PHE A 111 6.99 -12.57 2.95
N GLY A 112 7.98 -13.01 2.17
CA GLY A 112 8.21 -12.48 0.83
C GLY A 112 7.01 -12.67 -0.10
N ALA A 113 6.35 -13.85 -0.05
CA ALA A 113 5.13 -14.12 -0.80
C ALA A 113 3.97 -13.19 -0.36
N TYR A 114 3.80 -12.99 0.95
CA TYR A 114 2.84 -12.04 1.51
C TYR A 114 3.06 -10.62 0.99
N LEU A 115 4.30 -10.11 1.07
CA LEU A 115 4.66 -8.78 0.57
C LEU A 115 4.39 -8.64 -0.94
N ASP A 116 4.71 -9.66 -1.72
CA ASP A 116 4.50 -9.64 -3.17
C ASP A 116 3.02 -9.57 -3.52
N VAL A 117 2.14 -10.22 -2.77
CA VAL A 117 0.68 -10.13 -2.97
C VAL A 117 0.14 -8.78 -2.55
N LEU A 118 0.59 -8.23 -1.41
CA LEU A 118 0.19 -6.88 -0.98
C LEU A 118 0.54 -5.84 -2.06
N ALA A 119 1.80 -5.82 -2.48
CA ALA A 119 2.31 -4.86 -3.45
C ALA A 119 1.73 -5.10 -4.85
N GLY A 120 1.62 -6.36 -5.28
CA GLY A 120 1.06 -6.71 -6.58
C GLY A 120 -0.42 -6.32 -6.71
N THR A 121 -1.24 -6.64 -5.71
CA THR A 121 -2.67 -6.28 -5.71
C THR A 121 -2.87 -4.77 -5.77
N ALA A 122 -2.06 -4.02 -5.01
CA ALA A 122 -2.12 -2.55 -5.03
C ALA A 122 -1.64 -1.99 -6.38
N ALA A 123 -0.55 -2.52 -6.93
CA ALA A 123 -0.01 -2.09 -8.22
C ALA A 123 -0.97 -2.34 -9.38
N GLU A 124 -1.60 -3.52 -9.45
CA GLU A 124 -2.59 -3.85 -10.46
C GLU A 124 -3.76 -2.86 -10.47
N ALA A 125 -4.21 -2.46 -9.28
CA ALA A 125 -5.29 -1.49 -9.13
C ALA A 125 -4.87 -0.07 -9.48
N LEU A 126 -3.63 0.33 -9.19
CA LEU A 126 -3.17 1.73 -9.27
C LEU A 126 -2.37 2.08 -10.54
N GLN A 127 -1.76 1.12 -11.22
CA GLN A 127 -0.84 1.34 -12.35
C GLN A 127 -1.38 2.22 -13.50
N ASN A 128 -2.70 2.19 -13.70
CA ASN A 128 -3.36 2.88 -14.81
C ASN A 128 -3.87 4.26 -14.39
N TRP A 129 -3.52 4.73 -13.20
CA TRP A 129 -4.15 5.90 -12.59
C TRP A 129 -3.17 6.87 -11.99
N ARG A 130 -3.38 8.14 -12.34
CA ARG A 130 -2.73 9.30 -11.74
C ARG A 130 -3.80 10.16 -11.09
N PHE A 131 -3.53 10.61 -9.86
CA PHE A 131 -4.42 11.47 -9.11
C PHE A 131 -3.90 12.90 -9.18
N GLY A 132 -4.70 13.81 -9.71
CA GLY A 132 -4.43 15.24 -9.75
C GLY A 132 -5.21 15.99 -8.67
N ASP A 133 -4.64 17.07 -8.14
CA ASP A 133 -5.36 18.02 -7.27
C ASP A 133 -5.63 19.35 -7.98
N ALA A 134 -6.44 20.21 -7.35
CA ALA A 134 -6.77 21.54 -7.88
C ALA A 134 -5.57 22.51 -7.94
N CYS A 135 -4.44 22.17 -7.31
CA CYS A 135 -3.22 22.95 -7.30
C CYS A 135 -2.24 22.51 -8.41
N GLY A 136 -2.62 21.55 -9.25
CA GLY A 136 -1.81 21.04 -10.35
C GLY A 136 -0.75 20.02 -9.92
N ARG A 137 -0.80 19.51 -8.69
CA ARG A 137 0.06 18.40 -8.26
C ARG A 137 -0.53 17.10 -8.74
N SER A 138 0.36 16.16 -9.06
CA SER A 138 -0.03 14.79 -9.38
C SER A 138 0.61 13.81 -8.41
N TRP A 139 -0.09 12.72 -8.16
CA TRP A 139 0.44 11.54 -7.48
C TRP A 139 0.21 10.31 -8.35
N HIS A 140 1.23 9.46 -8.43
CA HIS A 140 1.19 8.18 -9.11
C HIS A 140 1.90 7.13 -8.26
N ALA A 141 1.33 5.92 -8.18
CA ALA A 141 1.80 4.89 -7.26
C ALA A 141 3.23 4.40 -7.55
N GLY A 142 3.71 4.53 -8.79
CA GLY A 142 5.08 4.21 -9.17
C GLY A 142 6.13 5.26 -8.78
N ASP A 143 5.73 6.44 -8.30
CA ASP A 143 6.69 7.51 -7.95
C ASP A 143 7.38 7.25 -6.59
N GLY A 144 6.94 6.23 -5.84
CA GLY A 144 7.52 5.82 -4.56
C GLY A 144 7.07 6.63 -3.34
N GLU A 145 6.39 7.75 -3.53
CA GLU A 145 5.82 8.55 -2.43
C GLU A 145 4.48 7.94 -1.96
N PRO A 146 4.24 7.79 -0.65
CA PRO A 146 2.96 7.29 -0.14
C PRO A 146 1.80 8.28 -0.36
N LEU A 147 0.64 7.76 -0.76
CA LEU A 147 -0.56 8.56 -1.02
C LEU A 147 -0.99 9.38 0.20
N GLY A 148 -0.83 8.84 1.42
CA GLY A 148 -1.21 9.53 2.65
C GLY A 148 -0.49 10.87 2.83
N ARG A 149 0.79 10.96 2.43
CA ARG A 149 1.56 12.22 2.52
C ARG A 149 1.13 13.23 1.48
N TRP A 150 0.87 12.77 0.27
CA TRP A 150 0.31 13.62 -0.78
C TRP A 150 -1.05 14.19 -0.37
N LEU A 151 -1.95 13.36 0.16
CA LEU A 151 -3.29 13.77 0.62
C LEU A 151 -3.28 14.78 1.76
N VAL A 152 -2.34 14.69 2.72
CA VAL A 152 -2.25 15.68 3.82
C VAL A 152 -1.94 17.08 3.29
N ALA A 153 -1.19 17.15 2.20
CA ALA A 153 -0.78 18.41 1.63
C ALA A 153 -1.84 19.02 0.69
N THR A 154 -2.94 18.32 0.38
CA THR A 154 -3.99 18.75 -0.58
C THR A 154 -5.21 19.33 0.11
N SER A 155 -5.85 20.30 -0.56
CA SER A 155 -7.17 20.82 -0.18
C SER A 155 -8.02 21.00 -1.43
N GLY A 156 -9.00 20.12 -1.65
CA GLY A 156 -9.93 20.28 -2.77
C GLY A 156 -10.38 18.97 -3.41
N PRO A 157 -11.18 19.05 -4.49
CA PRO A 157 -11.56 17.89 -5.29
C PRO A 157 -10.35 17.31 -6.04
N TYR A 158 -10.42 16.01 -6.32
CA TYR A 158 -9.40 15.28 -7.06
C TYR A 158 -9.89 14.96 -8.48
N GLU A 159 -8.95 14.89 -9.42
CA GLU A 159 -9.18 14.39 -10.76
C GLU A 159 -8.40 13.10 -10.98
N LEU A 160 -9.08 12.09 -11.53
CA LEU A 160 -8.46 10.83 -11.92
C LEU A 160 -8.10 10.89 -13.40
N GLN A 161 -6.82 10.67 -13.70
CA GLN A 161 -6.28 10.68 -15.06
C GLN A 161 -5.70 9.29 -15.39
N PRO A 162 -5.86 8.80 -16.62
CA PRO A 162 -5.16 7.60 -17.05
C PRO A 162 -3.64 7.77 -16.95
N ALA A 163 -2.96 6.77 -16.44
CA ALA A 163 -1.50 6.64 -16.44
C ALA A 163 -1.08 5.39 -17.21
N GLY A 164 0.22 5.30 -17.51
CA GLY A 164 0.79 4.18 -18.27
C GLY A 164 2.10 3.67 -17.69
N ALA A 165 2.25 3.67 -16.36
CA ALA A 165 3.40 3.03 -15.75
C ALA A 165 3.27 1.51 -15.79
N GLY A 166 4.40 0.80 -15.83
CA GLY A 166 4.39 -0.66 -15.76
C GLY A 166 3.93 -1.16 -14.39
N VAL A 167 3.20 -2.28 -14.37
CA VAL A 167 2.88 -3.03 -13.13
C VAL A 167 4.14 -3.26 -12.30
N ALA A 168 5.25 -3.61 -12.95
CA ALA A 168 6.50 -4.01 -12.31
C ALA A 168 7.08 -2.85 -11.47
N ASP A 169 7.25 -1.68 -12.08
CA ASP A 169 7.80 -0.50 -11.41
C ASP A 169 6.92 -0.06 -10.25
N THR A 170 5.60 -0.06 -10.46
CA THR A 170 4.62 0.29 -9.42
C THR A 170 4.66 -0.70 -8.25
N LYS A 171 4.72 -2.00 -8.56
CA LYS A 171 4.83 -3.06 -7.55
C LYS A 171 6.13 -2.90 -6.76
N GLU A 172 7.24 -2.63 -7.42
CA GLU A 172 8.54 -2.48 -6.77
C GLU A 172 8.58 -1.26 -5.84
N ALA A 173 8.07 -0.11 -6.30
CA ALA A 173 7.96 1.10 -5.48
C ALA A 173 7.15 0.84 -4.19
N ILE A 174 5.97 0.23 -4.31
CA ILE A 174 5.13 -0.14 -3.16
C ILE A 174 5.86 -1.13 -2.25
N ARG A 175 6.43 -2.19 -2.84
CA ARG A 175 7.12 -3.25 -2.10
C ARG A 175 8.29 -2.69 -1.29
N ASN A 176 9.08 -1.81 -1.88
CA ASN A 176 10.21 -1.19 -1.20
C ASN A 176 9.74 -0.31 -0.05
N PHE A 177 8.65 0.44 -0.21
CA PHE A 177 8.09 1.21 0.89
C PHE A 177 7.59 0.34 2.05
N ILE A 178 6.81 -0.71 1.77
CA ILE A 178 6.15 -1.50 2.83
C ILE A 178 7.05 -2.55 3.48
N LYS A 179 8.24 -2.82 2.93
CA LYS A 179 9.24 -3.72 3.54
C LYS A 179 9.70 -3.14 4.88
N PRO A 180 9.53 -3.85 6.00
CA PRO A 180 10.06 -3.44 7.30
C PRO A 180 11.60 -3.35 7.27
N ASP A 181 12.17 -2.40 8.00
CA ASP A 181 13.62 -2.17 8.03
C ASP A 181 14.41 -3.43 8.42
N CYS A 182 13.94 -4.15 9.45
CA CYS A 182 14.57 -5.40 9.90
C CYS A 182 14.63 -6.48 8.82
N TRP A 183 13.68 -6.48 7.87
CA TRP A 183 13.70 -7.41 6.74
C TRP A 183 14.68 -6.97 5.66
N ARG A 184 14.84 -5.66 5.43
CA ARG A 184 15.84 -5.11 4.51
C ARG A 184 17.26 -5.49 4.99
N ASP A 185 17.50 -5.40 6.29
CA ASP A 185 18.81 -5.74 6.88
C ASP A 185 19.15 -7.23 6.73
N HIS A 186 18.15 -8.12 6.82
CA HIS A 186 18.36 -9.57 6.78
C HIS A 186 18.32 -10.17 5.36
N HIS A 187 17.68 -9.50 4.40
CA HIS A 187 17.43 -10.04 3.06
C HIS A 187 17.77 -9.09 1.89
N GLY A 188 18.25 -7.87 2.15
CA GLY A 188 18.39 -6.83 1.13
C GLY A 188 19.51 -5.82 1.31
N GLY A 189 20.47 -6.06 2.21
CA GLY A 189 21.66 -5.22 2.27
C GLY A 189 22.57 -5.49 1.07
N GLU A 190 22.38 -4.78 -0.05
CA GLU A 190 23.60 -4.26 -0.69
C GLU A 190 24.18 -3.22 0.28
N PRO A 191 25.45 -3.32 0.66
CA PRO A 191 26.05 -2.34 1.56
C PRO A 191 25.96 -0.97 0.88
N GLU A 192 25.27 -0.02 1.51
CA GLU A 192 25.40 1.37 1.06
C GLU A 192 26.89 1.73 1.09
N PRO A 193 27.45 2.31 0.00
CA PRO A 193 28.78 2.88 0.08
C PRO A 193 28.69 3.99 1.12
N VAL A 194 29.42 3.83 2.21
CA VAL A 194 29.75 4.91 3.13
C VAL A 194 30.33 6.02 2.26
N LEU A 195 29.54 7.05 1.98
CA LEU A 195 30.04 8.31 1.46
C LEU A 195 30.82 8.95 2.60
N ASP A 196 32.06 8.50 2.78
CA ASP A 196 33.07 9.16 3.60
C ASP A 196 33.43 10.48 2.93
N GLY A 197 32.57 11.46 3.18
CA GLY A 197 32.74 12.86 2.84
C GLY A 197 32.67 13.71 4.09
N VAL A 198 33.51 13.41 5.09
CA VAL A 198 33.84 14.38 6.16
C VAL A 198 35.36 14.37 6.38
N GLU A 199 35.98 15.32 5.69
CA GLU A 199 37.14 16.12 6.06
C GLU A 199 38.32 15.46 6.79
N HIS A 200 39.44 15.44 6.05
CA HIS A 200 40.80 15.45 6.57
C HIS A 200 40.94 16.32 7.82
N MET A 201 41.36 15.71 8.93
CA MET A 201 42.15 16.42 9.93
C MET A 201 43.39 15.58 10.26
N VAL A 202 44.46 15.84 9.51
CA VAL A 202 45.82 15.52 9.92
C VAL A 202 46.10 16.32 11.18
N VAL A 203 46.16 15.65 12.33
CA VAL A 203 46.84 16.19 13.51
C VAL A 203 48.10 15.38 13.71
N SER A 204 49.18 15.89 13.14
CA SER A 204 50.54 15.59 13.57
C SER A 204 50.91 16.59 14.67
N ALA A 205 51.30 16.08 15.84
CA ALA A 205 52.11 16.70 16.91
C ALA A 205 51.83 15.92 18.21
N ARG A 206 52.77 15.30 18.93
CA ARG A 206 54.24 15.25 18.95
C ARG A 206 54.68 13.88 19.45
#